data_AF-A0A842RQ38-F1
#
_entry.id   AF-A0A842RQ38-F1
#
_cell.length_a   1.000
_cell.length_b   1.000
_cell.length_c   1.000
_cell.angle_alpha   90.00
_cell.angle_beta   90.00
_cell.angle_gamma   90.00
#
_symmetry.space_group_name_H-M   'P 1'
#
loop_
_entity.id
_entity.type
_entity.pdbx_description
1 polymer ?
#
loop_
_entity_poly.entity_id
_entity_poly.type
_entity_poly.pdbx_seq_one_letter_code
_entity_poly.pdbx_strand_id
1 'polypeptide(L)'
;MKNILVLFLLLFIIGCGNNNDCSVCPEEPVLHDVEFIVTGTGSFAFMKLGYGDCKFGHSVSLLPYQEEHVVGDSTWVYLYAENCDSIGYIEVSVVVDGVLWQLHRSEDPYGEAEVFGKIK
;
A
#
# COMPACT_ATOMS: atom_id res chain seq x y z
N MET A 1 25.58 -32.70 37.41
CA MET A 1 24.37 -31.85 37.33
C MET A 1 24.19 -31.49 35.86
N LYS A 2 23.02 -31.82 35.29
CA LYS A 2 22.76 -31.86 33.84
C LYS A 2 22.49 -30.44 33.31
N ASN A 3 23.26 -29.99 32.32
CA ASN A 3 22.97 -28.78 31.55
C ASN A 3 21.90 -29.14 30.51
N ILE A 4 20.66 -28.68 30.71
CA ILE A 4 19.60 -28.77 29.71
C ILE A 4 19.83 -27.61 28.75
N LEU A 5 20.44 -27.92 27.60
CA LEU A 5 20.51 -27.05 26.45
C LEU A 5 19.10 -26.94 25.87
N VAL A 6 18.39 -25.86 26.19
CA VAL A 6 17.08 -25.56 25.57
C VAL A 6 17.35 -25.08 24.14
N LEU A 7 17.28 -26.03 23.21
CA LEU A 7 17.28 -25.79 21.78
C LEU A 7 15.92 -25.16 21.42
N PHE A 8 15.90 -23.85 21.21
CA PHE A 8 14.72 -23.18 20.64
C PHE A 8 14.59 -23.60 19.17
N LEU A 9 13.68 -24.55 18.95
CA LEU A 9 13.19 -24.97 17.65
C LEU A 9 12.39 -23.79 17.07
N LEU A 10 12.99 -23.02 16.16
CA LEU A 10 12.27 -22.03 15.35
C LEU A 10 11.35 -22.78 14.39
N LEU A 11 10.08 -22.87 14.77
CA LEU A 11 8.98 -23.27 13.89
C LEU A 11 8.87 -22.23 12.77
N PHE A 12 9.31 -22.61 11.57
CA PHE A 12 8.93 -21.94 10.33
C PHE A 12 7.43 -22.18 10.11
N ILE A 13 6.59 -21.27 10.62
CA ILE A 13 5.20 -21.16 10.18
C ILE A 13 5.23 -20.38 8.85
N ILE A 14 5.04 -21.12 7.77
CA ILE A 14 4.71 -20.57 6.45
C ILE A 14 3.29 -19.99 6.57
N GLY A 15 3.18 -18.67 6.68
CA GLY A 15 1.94 -17.92 6.52
C GLY A 15 1.98 -17.14 5.21
N CYS A 16 0.83 -16.99 4.52
CA CYS A 16 0.66 -16.00 3.46
C CYS A 16 1.20 -14.65 3.96
N GLY A 17 2.27 -14.17 3.34
CA GLY A 17 3.10 -13.11 3.90
C GLY A 17 2.35 -11.78 3.99
N ASN A 18 1.88 -11.45 5.18
CA ASN A 18 1.79 -10.06 5.63
C ASN A 18 3.21 -9.51 5.68
N ASN A 19 3.66 -8.88 4.60
CA ASN A 19 4.95 -8.17 4.55
C ASN A 19 4.86 -6.80 5.23
N ASN A 20 4.38 -6.74 6.48
CA ASN A 20 4.48 -5.53 7.30
C ASN A 20 5.89 -5.46 7.91
N ASP A 21 6.90 -5.23 7.07
CA ASP A 21 8.26 -4.94 7.53
C ASP A 21 8.37 -3.41 7.79
N CYS A 22 7.86 -2.97 8.94
CA CYS A 22 7.89 -1.57 9.37
C CYS A 22 9.05 -1.30 10.33
N SER A 23 10.25 -1.80 10.01
CA SER A 23 11.32 -1.85 11.02
C SER A 23 12.02 -0.51 11.28
N VAL A 24 12.01 0.49 10.38
CA VAL A 24 12.48 1.86 10.69
C VAL A 24 11.91 2.88 9.68
N CYS A 25 10.98 3.75 10.10
CA CYS A 25 10.80 5.05 9.41
C CYS A 25 11.82 6.01 10.04
N PRO A 26 12.88 6.45 9.35
CA PRO A 26 13.86 7.34 9.94
C PRO A 26 13.21 8.66 10.38
N GLU A 27 13.50 9.09 11.61
CA GLU A 27 12.91 10.27 12.23
C GLU A 27 13.46 11.57 11.60
N GLU A 28 12.50 12.38 11.13
CA GLU A 28 12.46 13.82 10.80
C GLU A 28 13.00 14.37 9.45
N PRO A 29 12.06 14.66 8.51
CA PRO A 29 12.12 15.82 7.60
C PRO A 29 10.77 16.56 7.48
N VAL A 30 10.66 17.56 6.57
CA VAL A 30 9.38 18.20 6.18
C VAL A 30 8.34 17.11 5.94
N LEU A 31 7.17 17.29 6.56
CA LEU A 31 6.09 16.31 6.56
C LEU A 31 5.10 16.68 5.47
N HIS A 32 4.89 15.74 4.54
CA HIS A 32 3.84 15.81 3.54
C HIS A 32 2.65 14.95 3.97
N ASP A 33 1.45 15.51 3.82
CA ASP A 33 0.21 14.75 3.98
C ASP A 33 -0.07 14.02 2.67
N VAL A 34 -0.02 12.68 2.69
CA VAL A 34 -0.23 11.83 1.51
C VAL A 34 -1.50 11.04 1.66
N GLU A 35 -2.42 11.21 0.71
CA GLU A 35 -3.67 10.46 0.63
C GLU A 35 -3.63 9.49 -0.54
N PHE A 36 -3.82 8.20 -0.25
CA PHE A 36 -3.98 7.13 -1.23
C PHE A 36 -5.46 6.86 -1.43
N ILE A 37 -5.97 7.09 -2.63
CA ILE A 37 -7.39 6.97 -2.94
C ILE A 37 -7.57 5.94 -4.06
N VAL A 38 -8.44 4.96 -3.82
CA VAL A 38 -8.87 3.97 -4.84
C VAL A 38 -10.37 4.16 -5.07
N THR A 39 -10.75 4.43 -6.30
CA THR A 39 -12.17 4.51 -6.71
C THR A 39 -12.44 3.54 -7.85
N GLY A 40 -13.70 3.13 -7.99
CA GLY A 40 -14.10 2.25 -9.06
C GLY A 40 -15.60 1.97 -9.02
N THR A 41 -16.09 1.35 -10.09
CA THR A 41 -17.49 0.90 -10.19
C THR A 41 -17.72 -0.48 -9.60
N GLY A 42 -16.63 -1.22 -9.36
CA GLY A 42 -16.65 -2.49 -8.64
C GLY A 42 -16.93 -2.30 -7.14
N SER A 43 -17.34 -3.39 -6.51
CA SER A 43 -17.42 -3.56 -5.07
C SER A 43 -16.12 -4.06 -4.45
N PHE A 44 -15.24 -4.74 -5.20
CA PHE A 44 -14.04 -5.36 -4.69
C PHE A 44 -12.80 -5.07 -5.55
N ALA A 45 -11.71 -4.67 -4.88
CA ALA A 45 -10.40 -4.51 -5.49
C ALA A 45 -9.30 -5.09 -4.58
N PHE A 46 -8.29 -5.69 -5.20
CA PHE A 46 -7.03 -5.93 -4.50
C PHE A 46 -6.18 -4.66 -4.56
N MET A 47 -5.60 -4.23 -3.44
CA MET A 47 -4.73 -3.06 -3.44
C MET A 47 -3.39 -3.29 -2.75
N LYS A 48 -2.42 -2.51 -3.19
CA LYS A 48 -1.10 -2.44 -2.59
C LYS A 48 -0.65 -0.99 -2.58
N LEU A 49 -0.37 -0.47 -1.39
CA LEU A 49 0.19 0.86 -1.19
C LEU A 49 1.57 0.75 -0.55
N GLY A 50 2.39 1.78 -0.70
CA GLY A 50 3.68 1.83 -0.04
C GLY A 50 4.23 3.24 -0.01
N TYR A 51 4.98 3.53 1.04
CA TYR A 51 5.73 4.76 1.20
C TYR A 51 7.09 4.47 1.85
N GLY A 52 8.16 5.02 1.27
CA GLY A 52 9.53 4.74 1.68
C GLY A 52 9.87 3.26 1.50
N ASP A 53 10.39 2.64 2.55
CA ASP A 53 10.65 1.19 2.60
C ASP A 53 9.43 0.37 3.02
N CYS A 54 8.33 1.03 3.44
CA CYS A 54 7.11 0.38 3.89
C CYS A 54 6.20 0.04 2.71
N LYS A 55 5.71 -1.20 2.67
CA LYS A 55 4.73 -1.67 1.69
C LYS A 55 3.62 -2.43 2.40
N PHE A 56 2.38 -2.04 2.15
CA PHE A 56 1.18 -2.64 2.71
C PHE A 56 0.35 -3.19 1.56
N GLY A 57 -0.09 -4.43 1.69
CA GLY A 57 -0.97 -5.06 0.71
C GLY A 57 -2.16 -5.64 1.43
N HIS A 58 -3.36 -5.26 1.02
CA HIS A 58 -4.60 -5.81 1.55
C HIS A 58 -5.71 -5.75 0.51
N SER A 59 -6.65 -6.69 0.62
CA SER A 59 -7.87 -6.66 -0.18
C SER A 59 -8.86 -5.68 0.42
N VAL A 60 -9.53 -4.90 -0.43
CA VAL A 60 -10.59 -3.99 -0.01
C VAL A 60 -11.88 -4.35 -0.72
N SER A 61 -12.92 -4.61 0.07
CA SER A 61 -14.24 -5.04 -0.40
C SER A 61 -15.27 -3.92 -0.47
N LEU A 62 -14.84 -2.66 -0.38
CA LEU A 62 -15.71 -1.48 -0.47
C LEU A 62 -14.94 -0.33 -1.14
N LEU A 63 -15.31 0.03 -2.37
CA LEU A 63 -14.88 1.25 -3.03
C LEU A 63 -15.92 2.37 -2.82
N PRO A 64 -15.51 3.64 -2.63
CA PRO A 64 -14.13 4.12 -2.63
C PRO A 64 -13.38 3.78 -1.34
N TYR A 65 -12.07 3.61 -1.46
CA TYR A 65 -11.13 3.46 -0.35
C TYR A 65 -10.20 4.66 -0.27
N GLN A 66 -9.88 5.09 0.95
CA GLN A 66 -8.95 6.17 1.22
C GLN A 66 -8.11 5.84 2.45
N GLU A 67 -6.81 6.11 2.36
CA GLU A 67 -5.86 5.99 3.48
C GLU A 67 -4.89 7.17 3.48
N GLU A 68 -4.61 7.72 4.66
CA GLU A 68 -3.78 8.89 4.85
C GLU A 68 -2.53 8.55 5.63
N HIS A 69 -1.38 9.06 5.18
CA HIS A 69 -0.12 8.93 5.88
C HIS A 69 0.66 10.23 5.83
N VAL A 70 1.44 10.45 6.88
CA VAL A 70 2.42 11.53 6.93
C VAL A 70 3.79 10.95 6.57
N VAL A 71 4.43 11.51 5.56
CA VAL A 71 5.74 11.05 5.08
C VAL A 71 6.75 12.19 5.01
N GLY A 72 8.03 11.84 5.04
CA GLY A 72 9.09 12.84 4.87
C GLY A 72 9.32 13.24 3.41
N ASP A 73 10.03 14.36 3.20
CA ASP A 73 10.63 14.70 1.90
C ASP A 73 11.36 13.51 1.27
N SER A 74 11.41 13.49 -0.06
CA SER A 74 12.13 12.44 -0.80
C SER A 74 11.62 11.02 -0.52
N THR A 75 10.38 10.87 -0.04
CA THR A 75 9.73 9.57 0.12
C THR A 75 9.24 9.05 -1.24
N TRP A 76 9.54 7.79 -1.52
CA TRP A 76 8.93 7.05 -2.63
C TRP A 76 7.52 6.65 -2.26
N VAL A 77 6.55 6.88 -3.13
CA VAL A 77 5.16 6.46 -2.97
C VAL A 77 4.77 5.51 -4.10
N TYR A 78 3.96 4.52 -3.76
CA TYR A 78 3.42 3.53 -4.67
C TYR A 78 1.97 3.25 -4.31
N LEU A 79 1.08 3.23 -5.30
CA LEU A 79 -0.29 2.78 -5.16
C LEU A 79 -0.67 1.95 -6.37
N TYR A 80 -1.23 0.78 -6.11
CA TYR A 80 -1.70 -0.16 -7.10
C TYR A 80 -3.06 -0.69 -6.69
N ALA A 81 -3.96 -0.81 -7.65
CA ALA A 81 -5.23 -1.49 -7.48
C ALA A 81 -5.56 -2.33 -8.72
N GLU A 82 -6.07 -3.53 -8.47
CA GLU A 82 -6.61 -4.44 -9.47
C GLU A 82 -8.12 -4.58 -9.22
N ASN A 83 -8.92 -4.35 -10.26
CA ASN A 83 -10.35 -4.62 -10.18
C ASN A 83 -10.58 -6.13 -10.26
N CYS A 84 -11.20 -6.72 -9.24
CA CYS A 84 -11.57 -8.14 -9.32
C CYS A 84 -13.05 -8.35 -9.67
N ASP A 85 -13.81 -7.26 -9.79
CA ASP A 85 -15.16 -7.30 -10.30
C ASP A 85 -15.14 -7.04 -11.80
N SER A 86 -15.75 -7.91 -12.59
CA SER A 86 -15.72 -7.92 -14.06
C SER A 86 -16.49 -6.76 -14.73
N ILE A 87 -16.61 -5.60 -14.10
CA ILE A 87 -17.46 -4.49 -14.53
C ILE A 87 -16.77 -3.15 -14.26
N GLY A 88 -16.69 -2.34 -15.34
CA GLY A 88 -16.41 -0.91 -15.33
C GLY A 88 -14.93 -0.57 -15.15
N TYR A 89 -14.60 0.38 -14.26
CA TYR A 89 -13.26 0.96 -14.16
C TYR A 89 -12.67 0.86 -12.75
N ILE A 90 -11.35 0.97 -12.68
CA ILE A 90 -10.58 1.21 -11.45
C ILE A 90 -9.68 2.42 -11.64
N GLU A 91 -9.60 3.25 -10.62
CA GLU A 91 -8.75 4.44 -10.59
C GLU A 91 -8.02 4.52 -9.27
N VAL A 92 -6.72 4.83 -9.36
CA VAL A 92 -5.88 5.15 -8.21
C VAL A 92 -5.42 6.59 -8.33
N SER A 93 -5.45 7.30 -7.20
CA SER A 93 -4.93 8.66 -7.11
C SER A 93 -4.14 8.85 -5.83
N VAL A 94 -3.10 9.68 -5.93
CA VAL A 94 -2.27 10.09 -4.81
C VAL A 94 -2.37 11.61 -4.71
N VAL A 95 -2.82 12.08 -3.56
CA VAL A 95 -2.88 13.50 -3.20
C VAL A 95 -1.74 13.79 -2.25
N VAL A 96 -1.02 14.89 -2.46
CA VAL A 96 0.07 15.35 -1.60
C VAL A 96 -0.24 16.78 -1.19
N ASP A 97 -0.31 17.04 0.12
CA ASP A 97 -0.64 18.34 0.73
C ASP A 97 -1.95 18.93 0.18
N GLY A 98 -2.96 18.08 -0.01
CA GLY A 98 -4.27 18.46 -0.56
C GLY A 98 -4.28 18.73 -2.08
N VAL A 99 -3.17 18.49 -2.78
CA VAL A 99 -3.04 18.66 -4.24
C VAL A 99 -2.95 17.29 -4.92
N LEU A 100 -3.79 17.06 -5.93
CA LEU A 100 -3.70 15.85 -6.76
C LEU A 100 -2.31 15.78 -7.41
N TRP A 101 -1.50 14.80 -6.98
CA TRP A 101 -0.13 14.65 -7.44
C TRP A 101 -0.07 13.77 -8.68
N GLN A 102 -0.67 12.58 -8.63
CA GLN A 102 -0.76 11.66 -9.76
C GLN A 102 -2.07 10.86 -9.71
N LEU A 103 -2.51 10.45 -10.89
CA LEU A 103 -3.72 9.66 -11.10
C LEU A 103 -3.50 8.70 -12.26
N HIS A 104 -4.02 7.49 -12.12
CA HIS A 104 -4.11 6.54 -13.22
C HIS A 104 -5.46 5.82 -13.13
N ARG A 105 -6.14 5.73 -14.28
CA ARG A 105 -7.39 5.01 -14.45
C ARG A 105 -7.24 3.92 -15.51
N SER A 106 -7.77 2.74 -15.21
CA SER A 106 -8.02 1.68 -16.18
C SER A 106 -9.51 1.47 -16.38
N GLU A 107 -9.94 1.53 -17.65
CA GLU A 107 -11.32 1.27 -18.09
C GLU A 107 -11.54 -0.22 -18.43
N ASP A 108 -10.52 -1.07 -18.24
CA ASP A 108 -10.66 -2.51 -18.38
C ASP A 108 -11.46 -3.04 -17.16
N PRO A 109 -12.54 -3.82 -17.38
CA PRO A 109 -13.29 -4.43 -16.29
C PRO A 109 -12.46 -5.32 -15.36
N TYR A 110 -11.34 -5.86 -15.80
CA TYR A 110 -10.35 -6.55 -14.94
C TYR A 110 -9.02 -5.80 -14.90
N GLY A 111 -9.11 -4.49 -15.07
CA GLY A 111 -7.99 -3.61 -15.23
C GLY A 111 -7.19 -3.41 -13.96
N GLU A 112 -5.95 -3.02 -14.17
CA GLU A 112 -5.03 -2.61 -13.13
C GLU A 112 -4.72 -1.12 -13.29
N ALA A 113 -4.67 -0.39 -12.18
CA ALA A 113 -4.27 1.00 -12.14
C ALA A 113 -3.15 1.19 -11.13
N GLU A 114 -2.12 1.95 -11.51
CA GLU A 114 -0.94 2.18 -10.70
C GLU A 114 -0.39 3.61 -10.79
N VAL A 115 0.14 4.08 -9.67
CA VAL A 115 0.86 5.34 -9.51
C VAL A 115 2.17 5.04 -8.76
N PHE A 116 3.28 5.60 -9.23
CA PHE A 116 4.58 5.44 -8.61
C PHE A 116 5.46 6.68 -8.82
N GLY A 117 6.13 7.11 -7.76
CA GLY A 117 7.24 8.04 -7.88
C GLY A 117 7.69 8.61 -6.55
N LYS A 118 8.47 9.69 -6.60
CA LYS A 118 9.14 10.27 -5.43
C LYS A 118 8.60 11.67 -5.17
N ILE A 119 8.15 11.92 -3.94
CA ILE A 119 7.74 13.26 -3.48
C ILE A 119 8.99 14.13 -3.34
N LYS A 120 8.89 15.40 -3.75
CA LYS A 120 9.99 16.36 -3.82
C LYS A 120 9.64 17.66 -3.14
#